data_AF-A0A5C7Y1C6-F1
#
_entry.id   AF-A0A5C7Y1C6-F1
#
_cell.length_a   1.000
_cell.length_b   1.000
_cell.length_c   1.000
_cell.angle_alpha   90.00
_cell.angle_beta   90.00
_cell.angle_gamma   90.00
#
_symmetry.space_group_name_H-M   'P 1'
#
loop_
_entity.id
_entity.type
_entity.pdbx_description
1 polymer ?
#
loop_
_entity_poly.entity_id
_entity_poly.type
_entity_poly.pdbx_seq_one_letter_code
_entity_poly.pdbx_strand_id
1 'polypeptide(L)'
;MELEHVSLVDSFVLSIESDESYVAFELDAALETAHERFYEPPRPGENGAYAHLRWCLRGEVWWNEGPHLDRPAIGADGERDFGGIDVWFSEGDVDHLEGEWGEVAVRGAVQTVEYLSP
;
A
#
# COMPACT_ATOMS: atom_id res chain seq x y z
N MET A 1 2.55 -12.82 8.21
CA MET A 1 1.41 -11.94 7.84
C MET A 1 1.34 -11.87 6.32
N GLU A 2 0.23 -11.48 5.70
CA GLU A 2 0.12 -11.50 4.22
C GLU A 2 1.01 -10.44 3.52
N LEU A 3 1.51 -9.45 4.26
CA LEU A 3 2.55 -8.48 3.84
C LEU A 3 3.95 -8.83 4.36
N GLU A 4 4.13 -10.01 4.95
CA GLU A 4 5.46 -10.47 5.37
C GLU A 4 6.33 -10.63 4.11
N HIS A 5 7.50 -10.00 4.10
CA HIS A 5 8.40 -9.88 2.94
C HIS A 5 7.93 -8.94 1.83
N VAL A 6 7.08 -7.97 2.16
CA VAL A 6 6.78 -6.80 1.31
C VAL A 6 7.45 -5.56 1.91
N SER A 7 8.25 -4.85 1.10
CA SER A 7 8.80 -3.55 1.50
C SER A 7 7.80 -2.45 1.17
N LEU A 8 7.08 -1.96 2.17
CA LEU A 8 6.08 -0.90 2.01
C LEU A 8 6.67 0.45 1.56
N VAL A 9 7.90 0.74 1.96
CA VAL A 9 8.63 1.96 1.59
C VAL A 9 9.09 1.92 0.13
N ASP A 10 9.45 0.74 -0.37
CA ASP A 10 9.88 0.57 -1.78
C ASP A 10 8.71 0.22 -2.73
N SER A 11 7.48 0.16 -2.20
CA SER A 11 6.25 -0.09 -2.96
C SER A 11 5.65 1.21 -3.49
N PHE A 12 4.87 1.13 -4.56
CA PHE A 12 4.16 2.28 -5.16
C PHE A 12 2.67 2.18 -4.87
N VAL A 13 2.09 3.22 -4.28
CA VAL A 13 0.64 3.33 -4.08
C VAL A 13 0.01 3.80 -5.39
N LEU A 14 -0.78 2.94 -6.01
CA LEU A 14 -1.41 3.18 -7.32
C LEU A 14 -2.78 3.85 -7.18
N SER A 15 -3.51 3.50 -6.12
CA SER A 15 -4.81 4.09 -5.80
C SER A 15 -5.13 3.95 -4.31
N ILE A 16 -5.95 4.88 -3.83
CA ILE A 16 -6.52 4.86 -2.47
C ILE A 16 -8.02 5.00 -2.60
N GLU A 17 -8.75 4.03 -2.05
CA GLU A 17 -10.20 4.08 -1.88
C GLU A 17 -10.52 4.10 -0.38
N SER A 18 -11.35 5.05 0.05
CA SER A 18 -11.68 5.17 1.48
C SER A 18 -13.04 5.80 1.70
N ASP A 19 -13.69 5.37 2.78
CA ASP A 19 -14.78 6.05 3.46
C ASP A 19 -14.56 5.99 4.97
N GLU A 20 -15.54 6.39 5.78
CA GLU A 20 -15.43 6.40 7.25
C GLU A 20 -15.32 4.99 7.87
N SER A 21 -15.46 3.92 7.07
CA SER A 21 -15.50 2.52 7.49
C SER A 21 -14.37 1.65 6.94
N TYR A 22 -13.58 2.14 5.97
CA TYR A 22 -12.38 1.46 5.49
C TYR A 22 -11.44 2.36 4.70
N VAL A 23 -10.20 1.89 4.57
CA VAL A 23 -9.22 2.39 3.60
C VAL A 23 -8.61 1.19 2.88
N ALA A 24 -8.48 1.30 1.56
CA ALA A 24 -7.86 0.29 0.71
C ALA A 24 -6.80 0.94 -0.17
N PHE A 25 -5.63 0.33 -0.18
CA PHE A 25 -4.49 0.69 -1.01
C PHE A 25 -4.33 -0.36 -2.10
N GLU A 26 -4.27 0.08 -3.35
CA GLU A 26 -3.71 -0.74 -4.42
C GLU A 26 -2.25 -0.37 -4.56
N LEU A 27 -1.39 -1.39 -4.50
CA LEU A 27 0.06 -1.25 -4.50
C LEU A 27 0.65 -2.03 -5.67
N ASP A 28 1.67 -1.47 -6.30
CA ASP A 28 2.71 -2.28 -6.91
C ASP A 28 3.75 -2.56 -5.82
N ALA A 29 3.68 -3.75 -5.23
CA ALA A 29 4.34 -4.07 -3.99
C ALA A 29 5.73 -4.66 -4.21
N ALA A 30 6.76 -4.02 -3.67
CA ALA A 30 8.13 -4.50 -3.73
C ALA A 30 8.31 -5.76 -2.86
N LEU A 31 8.65 -6.88 -3.50
CA LEU A 31 8.83 -8.17 -2.85
C LEU A 31 10.29 -8.41 -2.48
N GLU A 32 10.53 -8.82 -1.24
CA GLU A 32 11.83 -9.35 -0.83
C GLU A 32 12.02 -10.77 -1.39
N THR A 33 13.28 -11.19 -1.56
CA THR A 33 13.64 -12.53 -2.05
C THR A 33 13.08 -13.69 -1.22
N ALA A 34 12.70 -13.41 0.03
CA ALA A 34 12.10 -14.39 0.94
C ALA A 34 10.60 -14.61 0.71
N HIS A 35 9.96 -13.82 -0.15
CA HIS A 35 8.53 -13.93 -0.42
C HIS A 35 8.21 -15.20 -1.26
N GLU A 36 7.89 -16.31 -0.60
CA GLU A 36 7.85 -17.65 -1.22
C GLU A 36 6.82 -17.85 -2.35
N ARG A 37 5.71 -17.09 -2.36
CA ARG A 37 4.57 -17.37 -3.26
C ARG A 37 4.55 -16.56 -4.55
N PHE A 38 4.86 -15.27 -4.45
CA PHE A 38 4.70 -14.31 -5.56
C PHE A 38 6.02 -13.69 -6.02
N TYR A 39 7.15 -14.04 -5.39
CA TYR A 39 8.45 -13.53 -5.84
C TYR A 39 8.82 -14.12 -7.20
N GLU A 40 8.99 -13.24 -8.17
CA GLU A 40 9.65 -13.52 -9.43
C GLU A 40 10.85 -12.56 -9.59
N PRO A 41 12.03 -13.03 -10.01
CA PRO A 41 13.16 -12.14 -10.22
C PRO A 41 12.82 -11.01 -11.21
N PRO A 42 13.33 -9.78 -10.99
CA PRO A 42 13.11 -8.66 -11.89
C PRO A 42 13.51 -9.01 -13.32
N ARG A 43 12.71 -8.56 -14.28
CA ARG A 43 13.02 -8.65 -15.71
C ARG A 43 14.15 -7.68 -16.07
N PRO A 44 14.85 -7.88 -17.20
CA PRO A 44 15.88 -6.94 -17.64
C PRO A 44 15.33 -5.52 -17.77
N GLY A 45 15.84 -4.61 -16.95
CA GLY A 45 15.44 -3.20 -16.91
C GLY A 45 14.53 -2.81 -15.74
N GLU A 46 14.04 -3.78 -14.96
CA GLU A 46 13.28 -3.52 -13.72
C GLU A 46 14.24 -3.31 -12.53
N ASN A 47 13.84 -2.44 -11.60
CA ASN A 47 14.63 -2.10 -10.42
C ASN A 47 14.39 -3.05 -9.23
N GLY A 48 13.39 -3.93 -9.31
CA GLY A 48 12.98 -4.82 -8.24
C GLY A 48 11.93 -5.84 -8.69
N ALA A 49 11.64 -6.81 -7.82
CA ALA A 49 10.54 -7.74 -8.00
C ALA A 49 9.27 -7.11 -7.44
N TYR A 50 8.23 -6.99 -8.27
CA TYR A 50 6.98 -6.36 -7.87
C TYR A 50 5.79 -7.30 -8.07
N ALA A 51 4.78 -7.16 -7.22
CA ALA A 51 3.48 -7.79 -7.41
C ALA A 51 2.35 -6.81 -7.12
N HIS A 52 1.33 -6.83 -7.96
CA HIS A 52 0.14 -6.03 -7.73
C HIS A 52 -0.66 -6.62 -6.55
N LEU A 53 -0.95 -5.81 -5.53
CA LEU A 53 -1.78 -6.24 -4.41
C LEU A 53 -2.77 -5.16 -3.99
N ARG A 54 -3.87 -5.59 -3.41
CA ARG A 54 -4.84 -4.74 -2.74
C ARG A 54 -4.80 -5.03 -1.24
N TRP A 55 -4.46 -4.02 -0.45
CA TRP A 55 -4.45 -4.09 1.01
C TRP A 55 -5.58 -3.24 1.57
N CYS A 56 -6.50 -3.86 2.30
CA CYS A 56 -7.67 -3.19 2.85
C CYS A 56 -7.69 -3.31 4.38
N LEU A 57 -7.92 -2.18 5.05
CA LEU A 57 -8.15 -2.09 6.49
C LEU A 57 -9.59 -1.62 6.70
N ARG A 58 -10.43 -2.48 7.30
CA ARG A 58 -11.81 -2.14 7.67
C ARG A 58 -11.90 -1.78 9.14
N GLY A 59 -12.44 -0.62 9.48
CA GLY A 59 -12.51 -0.09 10.84
C GLY A 59 -13.07 1.34 10.85
N GLU A 60 -13.00 2.03 11.98
CA GLU A 60 -13.33 3.47 12.02
C GLU A 60 -12.15 4.26 11.44
N VAL A 61 -12.36 5.01 10.35
CA VAL A 61 -11.29 5.67 9.59
C VAL A 61 -11.30 7.17 9.80
N TRP A 62 -10.11 7.74 10.03
CA TRP A 62 -9.91 9.18 10.08
C TRP A 62 -8.66 9.61 9.33
N TRP A 63 -8.77 10.75 8.68
CA TRP A 63 -7.69 11.42 8.00
C TRP A 63 -7.38 12.74 8.69
N ASN A 64 -6.11 13.07 8.89
CA ASN A 64 -5.73 14.33 9.54
C ASN A 64 -6.09 15.56 8.68
N GLU A 65 -5.81 15.54 7.37
CA GLU A 65 -6.17 16.62 6.43
C GLU A 65 -6.90 16.11 5.15
N GLY A 66 -7.38 14.86 5.18
CA GLY A 66 -7.90 14.15 3.98
C GLY A 66 -6.78 13.57 3.12
N PRO A 67 -7.07 12.65 2.19
CA PRO A 67 -6.04 12.06 1.35
C PRO A 67 -5.60 13.07 0.26
N HIS A 68 -4.30 13.30 0.12
CA HIS A 68 -3.70 14.18 -0.89
C HIS A 68 -3.67 13.51 -2.28
N LEU A 69 -4.84 13.19 -2.83
CA LEU A 69 -4.98 12.42 -4.07
C LEU A 69 -5.00 13.28 -5.35
N ASP A 70 -4.84 14.59 -5.25
CA ASP A 70 -5.01 15.52 -6.37
C ASP A 70 -3.77 15.64 -7.27
N ARG A 71 -2.63 15.08 -6.86
CA ARG A 71 -1.34 15.21 -7.57
C ARG A 71 -0.48 13.94 -7.55
N PRO A 72 -0.97 12.81 -8.11
CA PRO A 72 -0.10 11.66 -8.29
C PRO A 72 1.04 12.00 -9.25
N ALA A 73 2.21 11.40 -9.02
CA ALA A 73 3.18 11.21 -10.08
C ALA A 73 2.59 10.27 -11.16
N ILE A 74 3.07 10.40 -12.39
CA ILE A 74 2.64 9.55 -13.50
C ILE A 74 3.85 8.77 -13.98
N GLY A 75 3.76 7.43 -13.87
CA GLY A 75 4.76 6.49 -14.34
C GLY A 75 4.96 6.55 -15.85
N ALA A 76 6.04 5.93 -16.33
CA ALA A 76 6.39 5.91 -17.76
C ALA A 76 5.35 5.17 -18.63
N ASP A 77 4.57 4.28 -18.02
CA ASP A 77 3.43 3.53 -18.58
C ASP A 77 2.09 4.28 -18.47
N GLY A 78 2.06 5.41 -17.77
CA GLY A 78 0.85 6.18 -17.51
C GLY A 78 0.10 5.79 -16.24
N GLU A 79 0.63 4.87 -15.44
CA GLU A 79 0.06 4.53 -14.14
C GLU A 79 0.26 5.67 -13.13
N ARG A 80 -0.63 5.75 -12.15
CA ARG A 80 -0.54 6.75 -11.08
C ARG A 80 0.36 6.20 -9.99
N ASP A 81 1.13 7.11 -9.40
CA ASP A 81 1.99 6.83 -8.27
C ASP A 81 1.76 7.92 -7.21
N PHE A 82 1.26 7.50 -6.06
CA PHE A 82 1.03 8.35 -4.89
C PHE A 82 2.18 8.27 -3.88
N GLY A 83 3.30 7.66 -4.24
CA GLY A 83 4.44 7.39 -3.36
C GLY A 83 4.30 6.08 -2.60
N GLY A 84 5.14 5.88 -1.59
CA GLY A 84 5.13 4.68 -0.75
C GLY A 84 4.22 4.77 0.47
N ILE A 85 4.28 3.74 1.31
CA ILE A 85 3.78 3.77 2.69
C ILE A 85 5.02 3.85 3.58
N ASP A 86 5.34 5.06 4.04
CA ASP A 86 6.57 5.39 4.76
C ASP A 86 6.55 4.89 6.20
N VAL A 87 5.36 4.89 6.82
CA VAL A 87 5.15 4.52 8.21
C VAL A 87 3.93 3.62 8.32
N TRP A 88 4.08 2.51 9.04
CA TRP A 88 2.97 1.73 9.57
C TRP A 88 3.30 1.25 10.98
N PHE A 89 2.47 1.62 11.94
CA PHE A 89 2.53 1.09 13.30
C PHE A 89 1.13 1.03 13.91
N SER A 90 0.98 0.23 14.96
CA SER A 90 -0.25 0.15 15.74
C SER A 90 -0.03 0.72 17.15
N GLU A 91 -0.89 1.64 17.58
CA GLU A 91 -0.97 2.15 18.95
C GLU A 91 -2.28 1.70 19.59
N GLY A 92 -2.22 0.65 20.42
CA GLY A 92 -3.42 0.07 21.02
C GLY A 92 -4.29 -0.65 19.98
N ASP A 93 -5.50 -0.15 19.75
CA ASP A 93 -6.44 -0.65 18.74
C ASP A 93 -6.48 0.19 17.47
N VAL A 94 -5.53 1.12 17.28
CA VAL A 94 -5.45 2.02 16.13
C VAL A 94 -4.23 1.70 15.29
N ASP A 95 -4.44 1.41 14.01
CA ASP A 95 -3.38 1.35 12.99
C ASP A 95 -3.18 2.75 12.39
N HIS A 96 -1.94 3.20 12.35
CA HIS A 96 -1.51 4.46 11.74
C HIS A 96 -0.70 4.17 10.49
N LEU A 97 -1.07 4.81 9.38
CA LEU A 97 -0.33 4.75 8.12
C LEU A 97 -0.05 6.16 7.60
N GLU A 98 1.15 6.36 7.07
CA GLU A 98 1.60 7.64 6.51
C GLU A 98 2.31 7.41 5.16
N GLY A 99 2.14 8.36 4.25
CA GLY A 99 2.96 8.52 3.05
C GLY A 99 2.75 9.91 2.45
N GLU A 100 3.26 10.13 1.23
CA GLU A 100 3.06 11.42 0.53
C GLU A 100 1.57 11.77 0.31
N TRP A 101 0.72 10.74 0.27
CA TRP A 101 -0.73 10.83 0.16
C TRP A 101 -1.44 11.23 1.48
N GLY A 102 -0.71 11.40 2.58
CA GLY A 102 -1.23 11.87 3.87
C GLY A 102 -1.14 10.82 4.98
N GLU A 103 -1.84 11.09 6.09
CA GLU A 103 -1.88 10.24 7.27
C GLU A 103 -3.32 9.75 7.53
N VAL A 104 -3.47 8.44 7.68
CA VAL A 104 -4.74 7.78 8.01
C VAL A 104 -4.59 6.95 9.28
N ALA A 105 -5.58 7.06 10.15
CA ALA A 105 -5.74 6.22 11.33
C ALA A 105 -6.97 5.32 11.15
N VAL A 106 -6.86 4.06 11.55
CA VAL A 106 -7.94 3.07 11.48
C VAL A 106 -8.08 2.37 12.83
N ARG A 107 -9.18 2.59 13.54
CA ARG A 107 -9.45 1.90 14.81
C ARG A 107 -10.21 0.60 14.61
N GLY A 108 -9.80 -0.42 15.33
CA GLY A 108 -10.39 -1.75 15.30
C GLY A 108 -10.19 -2.44 13.96
N ALA A 109 -9.07 -2.15 13.30
CA ALA A 109 -8.83 -2.58 11.93
C ALA A 109 -8.85 -4.11 11.80
N VAL A 110 -9.61 -4.60 10.82
CA VAL A 110 -9.47 -5.95 10.28
C VAL A 110 -8.87 -5.83 8.90
N GLN A 111 -7.71 -6.46 8.72
CA GLN A 111 -6.92 -6.34 7.51
C GLN A 111 -7.14 -7.53 6.57
N THR A 112 -7.17 -7.27 5.27
CA THR A 112 -7.17 -8.28 4.21
C THR A 112 -6.20 -7.89 3.12
N VAL A 113 -5.43 -8.84 2.61
CA VAL A 113 -4.51 -8.62 1.48
C VAL A 113 -4.88 -9.56 0.35
N GLU A 114 -5.08 -9.00 -0.83
CA GLU A 114 -5.36 -9.74 -2.05
C GLU A 114 -4.27 -9.47 -3.08
N TYR A 115 -3.46 -10.48 -3.39
CA TYR A 115 -2.52 -10.40 -4.52
C TYR A 115 -3.31 -10.56 -5.82
N LEU A 116 -3.32 -9.52 -6.64
CA LEU A 116 -4.01 -9.50 -7.91
C LEU A 116 -3.16 -10.26 -8.92
N SER A 117 -3.79 -11.16 -9.68
CA SER A 117 -3.06 -11.87 -10.75
C SER A 117 -2.67 -10.87 -11.86
N PRO A 118 -1.45 -10.98 -12.41
CA PRO A 118 -1.02 -10.15 -13.54
C PRO A 118 -1.83 -10.42 -14.82
#